data_AF-A0A1A8DU06-F1
#
_entry.id   AF-A0A1A8DU06-F1
#
_cell.length_a   1.000
_cell.length_b   1.000
_cell.length_c   1.000
_cell.angle_alpha   90.00
_cell.angle_beta   90.00
_cell.angle_gamma   90.00
#
_symmetry.space_group_name_H-M   'P 1'
#
loop_
_entity.id
_entity.type
_entity.pdbx_description
1 polymer ?
#
loop_
_entity_poly.entity_id
_entity_poly.type
_entity_poly.pdbx_seq_one_letter_code
_entity_poly.pdbx_strand_id
1 'polypeptide(L)' 'GTKFPELVIQRPLDREERSHHTLILSATDGGEYPRSGTMQINVKVIDSNDNSPVFDQPSYVVEIPENS' A
#
# COMPACT_ATOMS: atom_id res chain seq x y z
N GLY A 1 14.60 24.33 -20.34
CA GLY A 1 15.08 23.31 -19.37
C GLY A 1 13.98 22.31 -19.15
N THR A 2 14.26 21.03 -19.34
CA THR A 2 13.27 19.94 -19.14
C THR A 2 12.99 19.77 -17.65
N LYS A 3 11.71 19.71 -17.26
CA LYS A 3 11.29 19.36 -15.90
C LYS A 3 10.86 17.89 -15.87
N PHE A 4 11.31 17.15 -14.87
CA PHE A 4 10.90 15.77 -14.65
C PHE A 4 10.13 15.68 -13.33
N PRO A 5 8.92 15.08 -13.30
CA PRO A 5 8.21 14.84 -12.06
C PRO A 5 8.83 13.68 -11.29
N GLU A 6 8.84 13.78 -9.97
CA GLU A 6 9.27 12.71 -9.06
C GLU A 6 8.11 12.30 -8.16
N LEU A 7 7.92 10.99 -7.97
CA LEU A 7 6.91 10.43 -7.07
C LEU A 7 7.63 9.82 -5.87
N VAL A 8 7.38 10.39 -4.68
CA VAL A 8 8.01 9.96 -3.42
C VAL A 8 6.96 9.56 -2.40
N ILE A 9 7.36 8.68 -1.48
CA ILE A 9 6.53 8.24 -0.36
C ILE A 9 6.56 9.32 0.73
N GLN A 10 5.40 9.81 1.18
CA GLN A 10 5.31 10.80 2.26
C GLN A 10 5.22 10.19 3.66
N ARG A 11 4.71 8.95 3.76
CA ARG A 11 4.51 8.20 5.02
C ARG A 11 4.68 6.70 4.75
N PRO A 12 5.07 5.90 5.75
CA PRO A 12 5.13 4.45 5.59
C PRO A 12 3.84 3.89 4.99
N LEU A 13 3.99 2.88 4.13
CA LEU A 13 2.88 2.18 3.52
C LEU A 13 2.66 0.89 4.31
N ASP A 14 1.42 0.64 4.70
CA ASP A 14 0.99 -0.61 5.30
C ASP A 14 0.03 -1.31 4.33
N ARG A 15 0.37 -2.55 3.96
CA ARG A 15 -0.43 -3.31 2.99
C ARG A 15 -1.75 -3.74 3.61
N GLU A 16 -1.75 -4.03 4.90
CA GLU A 16 -2.92 -4.47 5.66
C GLU A 16 -3.93 -3.33 5.83
N GLU A 17 -3.44 -2.09 5.96
CA GLU A 17 -4.29 -0.89 5.88
C GLU A 17 -4.75 -0.62 4.44
N ARG A 18 -3.81 -0.60 3.47
CA ARG A 18 -4.12 -0.27 2.08
C ARG A 18 -3.13 -0.86 1.06
N SER A 19 -3.60 -1.85 0.32
CA SER A 19 -2.79 -2.57 -0.69
C SER A 19 -2.62 -1.85 -2.04
N HIS A 20 -3.46 -0.86 -2.37
CA HIS A 20 -3.48 -0.21 -3.69
C HIS A 20 -3.75 1.30 -3.60
N HIS A 21 -3.03 2.07 -4.41
CA HIS A 21 -3.29 3.50 -4.64
C HIS A 21 -3.45 3.79 -6.13
N THR A 22 -4.50 4.54 -6.46
CA THR A 22 -4.74 5.07 -7.80
C THR A 22 -4.55 6.58 -7.75
N LEU A 23 -3.62 7.09 -8.55
CA LEU A 23 -3.29 8.51 -8.64
C LEU A 23 -3.53 9.00 -10.07
N ILE A 24 -3.85 10.28 -10.22
CA ILE A 24 -3.95 10.94 -11.54
C ILE A 24 -2.88 12.02 -11.59
N LEU A 25 -1.92 11.85 -12.50
CA LEU A 25 -0.95 12.88 -12.85
C LEU A 25 -1.59 13.81 -13.89
N SER A 26 -1.60 15.11 -13.63
CA SER A 26 -2.03 16.13 -14.58
C SER A 26 -0.87 17.06 -14.92
N ALA A 27 -0.67 17.32 -16.20
CA ALA A 27 0.30 18.28 -16.70
C ALA A 27 -0.43 19.36 -17.50
N THR A 28 -0.18 20.63 -17.17
CA THR A 28 -0.80 21.78 -17.82
C THR A 28 0.30 22.65 -18.45
N ASP A 29 0.09 23.08 -19.70
CA ASP A 29 0.99 24.01 -20.36
C ASP A 29 0.79 25.46 -19.90
N GLY A 30 1.71 26.35 -20.27
CA GLY A 30 1.71 27.76 -19.87
C GLY A 30 1.10 28.71 -20.91
N GLY A 31 0.27 28.21 -21.82
CA GLY A 31 -0.33 29.03 -22.88
C GLY A 31 -1.41 29.99 -22.37
N GLU A 32 -1.78 30.98 -23.20
CA GLU A 32 -2.92 31.88 -22.94
C GLU A 32 -4.25 31.12 -22.83
N TYR A 33 -4.36 30.01 -23.57
CA TYR A 33 -5.42 29.01 -23.45
C TYR A 33 -4.79 27.68 -23.06
N PRO A 34 -4.61 27.41 -21.76
CA PRO A 34 -3.79 26.30 -21.32
C PRO A 34 -4.44 24.96 -21.65
N ARG A 35 -3.63 24.01 -22.12
CA ARG A 35 -4.06 22.62 -22.35
C ARG A 35 -3.51 21.72 -21.26
N SER A 36 -4.28 20.71 -20.90
CA SER A 36 -3.86 19.71 -19.91
C SER A 36 -3.91 18.30 -20.48
N GLY A 37 -2.93 17.49 -20.11
CA GLY A 37 -2.93 16.03 -20.31
C GLY A 37 -2.95 15.32 -18.97
N THR A 38 -3.60 14.17 -18.90
CA THR A 38 -3.66 13.34 -17.69
C THR A 38 -3.16 11.92 -17.93
N MET A 39 -2.63 11.30 -16.87
CA MET A 39 -2.18 9.91 -16.85
C MET A 39 -2.56 9.27 -15.52
N GLN A 40 -3.04 8.03 -15.54
CA GLN A 40 -3.31 7.26 -14.33
C GLN A 40 -2.06 6.49 -13.89
N ILE A 41 -1.74 6.55 -12.59
CA ILE A 41 -0.65 5.82 -11.96
C ILE A 41 -1.28 4.84 -10.97
N ASN A 42 -0.98 3.55 -11.13
CA ASN A 42 -1.42 2.50 -10.22
C ASN A 42 -0.22 2.02 -9.40
N VAL A 43 -0.29 2.18 -8.08
CA VAL A 43 0.72 1.73 -7.13
C VAL A 43 0.19 0.53 -6.37
N LYS A 44 0.94 -0.56 -6.38
CA LYS A 44 0.65 -1.78 -5.63
C LYS A 44 1.64 -1.90 -4.48
N VAL A 45 1.14 -1.98 -3.26
CA VAL A 45 1.96 -2.22 -2.06
C VAL A 45 2.22 -3.72 -1.95
N ILE A 46 3.50 -4.09 -1.83
CA ILE A 46 3.91 -5.49 -1.69
C ILE A 46 3.93 -5.89 -0.22
N ASP A 47 3.72 -7.19 0.03
CA ASP A 47 3.73 -7.76 1.38
C ASP A 47 5.16 -7.81 1.93
N SER A 48 5.32 -7.42 3.20
CA SER A 48 6.61 -7.42 3.91
C SER A 48 6.71 -8.52 4.98
N ASN A 49 5.71 -9.40 5.11
CA ASN A 49 5.59 -10.44 6.14
C ASN A 49 5.93 -9.94 7.56
N ASP A 50 5.37 -8.80 7.94
CA ASP A 50 5.50 -8.13 9.24
C ASP A 50 4.39 -8.51 10.24
N ASN A 51 3.40 -9.30 9.78
CA ASN A 51 2.31 -9.79 10.61
C ASN A 51 2.68 -11.12 11.28
N SER A 52 3.14 -11.04 12.53
CA SER A 52 3.45 -12.23 13.33
C SER A 52 2.17 -13.02 13.67
N PRO A 53 2.23 -14.36 13.71
CA PRO A 53 1.07 -15.16 14.10
C PRO A 53 0.66 -14.87 15.55
N VAL A 54 -0.65 -14.90 15.80
CA VAL A 54 -1.24 -14.71 17.13
C VAL A 54 -2.03 -15.97 17.49
N PHE A 55 -1.80 -16.50 18.68
CA PHE A 55 -2.59 -17.63 19.21
C PHE A 55 -3.98 -17.16 19.63
N ASP A 56 -5.02 -17.97 19.36
CA ASP A 56 -6.40 -17.65 19.75
C ASP A 56 -6.59 -17.61 21.27
N GLN A 57 -5.77 -18.38 22.00
CA GLN A 57 -5.79 -18.45 23.47
C GLN A 57 -4.39 -18.25 24.03
N PRO A 58 -4.25 -17.59 25.20
CA PRO A 58 -2.96 -17.47 25.88
C PRO A 58 -2.43 -18.83 26.39
N SER A 59 -3.31 -19.81 26.57
CA SER A 59 -2.96 -21.18 26.97
C SER A 59 -3.99 -22.17 26.44
N TYR A 60 -3.53 -23.30 25.93
CA TYR A 60 -4.40 -24.42 25.56
C TYR A 60 -4.23 -25.54 26.59
N VAL A 61 -5.31 -25.94 27.25
CA VAL A 61 -5.32 -27.04 28.22
C VAL A 61 -6.21 -28.15 27.68
N VAL A 62 -5.66 -29.36 27.60
CA VAL A 62 -6.38 -30.56 27.20
C VAL A 62 -6.07 -31.65 28.21
N GLU A 63 -7.10 -32.33 28.70
CA GLU A 63 -6.96 -33.51 29.55
C GLU A 63 -7.11 -34.76 28.69
N ILE A 64 -6.14 -35.67 28.78
CA ILE A 64 -6.14 -36.92 28.03
C ILE A 64 -6.18 -38.08 29.04
N PRO A 65 -7.15 -39.00 28.94
CA PRO A 65 -7.19 -40.18 29.80
C PRO A 65 -6.01 -41.12 29.50
N GLU A 66 -5.55 -41.83 30.52
CA GLU A 66 -4.36 -42.69 30.48
C GLU A 66 -4.42 -43.86 29.48
N ASN A 67 -5.60 -44.18 28.94
CA ASN A 67 -5.84 -45.33 28.05
C ASN A 67 -6.61 -44.96 26.78
N SER A 68 -6.10 -44.00 26.00
CA SER A 68 -6.62 -43.72 24.65
C SER A 68 -6.22 -44.79 23.63
#